data_AF-A0AAD9MXB2-F1
#
_entry.id   AF-A0AAD9MXB2-F1
#
_cell.length_a   1.000
_cell.length_b   1.000
_cell.length_c   1.000
_cell.angle_alpha   90.00
_cell.angle_beta   90.00
_cell.angle_gamma   90.00
#
_symmetry.space_group_name_H-M   'P 1'
#
loop_
_entity.id
_entity.type
_entity.pdbx_description
1 polymer ?
#
loop_
_entity_poly.entity_id
_entity_poly.type
_entity_poly.pdbx_seq_one_letter_code
_entity_poly.pdbx_strand_id
1 'polypeptide(L)'
;MKKNLYYHDLLNKPTTSQIRNLVHNVGLYNEAKHLEEKLKPIAAAMDSLQSNTTTNADHCEQWCAILLHTDNVLEPHKAKITKRFNQAMRPTHYLANTLHPIYRGRNLRPEHIETVQEYVLEENPELLPELCRLQTDNITLPKALVNDATRAKTKPIVWWKCIVSSESVSSLALKLLSLPASATSMERIFSNFD
;
A
#
# COMPACT_ATOMS: atom_id res chain seq x y z
N MET A 1 -12.82 5.30 64.07
CA MET A 1 -12.72 6.34 63.02
C MET A 1 -11.32 6.28 62.41
N LYS A 2 -11.18 5.82 61.16
CA LYS A 2 -9.93 5.86 60.37
C LYS A 2 -10.21 6.67 59.10
N LYS A 3 -9.59 7.85 58.98
CA LYS A 3 -9.52 8.63 57.72
C LYS A 3 -8.17 9.33 57.70
N ASN A 4 -7.24 8.82 56.89
CA ASN A 4 -6.17 9.59 56.25
C ASN A 4 -5.25 8.66 55.45
N LEU A 5 -5.63 8.34 54.21
CA LEU A 5 -4.76 7.63 53.26
C LEU A 5 -5.03 7.99 51.79
N TYR A 6 -5.60 9.17 51.51
CA TYR A 6 -6.02 9.56 50.15
C TYR A 6 -5.58 10.98 49.74
N TYR A 7 -4.40 11.43 50.15
CA TYR A 7 -3.89 12.77 49.77
C TYR A 7 -2.45 12.83 49.25
N HIS A 8 -1.78 11.70 49.02
CA HIS A 8 -0.39 11.73 48.54
C HIS A 8 -0.21 11.70 47.01
N ASP A 9 -1.26 11.40 46.22
CA ASP A 9 -1.12 11.21 44.77
C ASP A 9 -1.74 12.33 43.89
N LEU A 10 -2.28 13.41 44.49
CA LEU A 10 -2.95 14.49 43.73
C LEU A 10 -2.13 15.79 43.58
N LEU A 11 -0.85 15.82 43.96
CA LEU A 11 -0.07 17.07 44.04
C LEU A 11 1.30 17.09 43.33
N ASN A 12 1.57 16.20 42.38
CA ASN A 12 2.69 16.40 41.44
C ASN A 12 2.21 17.00 40.12
N LYS A 13 1.62 18.20 40.20
CA LYS A 13 1.41 19.02 38.99
C LYS A 13 2.75 19.61 38.56
N PRO A 14 3.18 19.43 37.29
CA PRO A 14 4.45 19.95 36.83
C PRO A 14 4.48 21.47 36.99
N THR A 15 5.56 21.98 37.57
CA THR A 15 5.77 23.41 37.76
C THR A 15 5.91 24.13 36.42
N THR A 16 5.58 25.42 36.37
CA THR A 16 5.66 26.22 35.13
C THR A 16 7.07 26.24 34.52
N SER A 17 8.12 26.12 35.34
CA SER A 17 9.50 25.97 34.90
C SER A 17 9.80 24.60 34.29
N GLN A 18 9.26 23.51 34.86
CA GLN A 18 9.36 22.17 34.29
C GLN A 18 8.66 22.08 32.93
N ILE A 19 7.46 22.68 32.80
CA ILE A 19 6.74 22.75 31.52
C ILE A 19 7.54 23.57 30.50
N ARG A 20 8.07 24.74 30.90
CA ARG A 20 8.90 25.59 30.03
C ARG A 20 10.15 24.85 29.56
N ASN A 21 10.83 24.11 30.44
CA ASN A 21 12.01 23.34 30.09
C ASN A 21 11.69 22.17 29.15
N LEU A 22 10.51 21.56 29.28
CA LEU A 22 10.04 20.53 28.34
C LEU A 22 9.79 21.13 26.93
N VAL A 23 9.13 22.29 26.86
CA VAL A 23 8.81 22.97 25.60
C VAL A 23 10.08 23.44 24.88
N HIS A 24 11.12 23.83 25.62
CA HIS A 24 12.41 24.25 25.04
C HIS A 24 13.43 23.12 24.94
N ASN A 25 13.03 21.88 25.21
CA ASN A 25 13.92 20.73 25.05
C ASN A 25 14.09 20.45 23.56
N VAL A 26 15.18 20.97 23.00
CA VAL A 26 15.57 20.77 21.60
C VAL A 26 15.70 19.28 21.25
N GLY A 27 16.10 18.44 22.21
CA GLY A 27 16.15 16.99 22.03
C GLY A 27 14.76 16.37 21.81
N LEU A 28 13.76 16.74 22.61
CA LEU A 28 12.37 16.30 22.42
C LEU A 28 11.80 16.81 21.09
N TYR A 29 12.07 18.06 20.73
CA TYR A 29 11.63 18.61 19.44
C TYR A 29 12.24 17.86 18.26
N ASN A 30 13.55 17.58 18.30
CA ASN A 30 14.24 16.85 17.25
C ASN A 30 13.75 15.41 17.13
N GLU A 31 13.49 14.73 18.26
CA GLU A 31 12.94 13.38 18.25
C GLU A 31 11.50 13.36 17.69
N ALA A 32 10.66 14.32 18.09
CA ALA A 32 9.31 14.44 17.56
C ALA A 32 9.31 14.70 16.04
N LYS A 33 10.21 15.58 15.57
CA LYS A 33 10.38 15.87 14.15
C LYS A 33 10.90 14.66 13.38
N HIS A 34 11.85 13.92 13.95
CA HIS A 34 12.37 12.68 13.37
C HIS A 34 11.26 11.63 13.24
N LEU A 35 10.42 11.45 14.26
CA LEU A 35 9.27 10.55 14.21
C LEU A 35 8.23 11.01 13.18
N GLU A 36 7.94 12.31 13.09
CA GLU A 36 7.04 12.87 12.08
C GLU A 36 7.54 12.55 10.66
N GLU A 37 8.84 12.73 10.40
CA GLU A 37 9.46 12.41 9.11
C GLU A 37 9.35 10.91 8.77
N LYS A 38 9.50 10.03 9.75
CA LYS A 38 9.30 8.58 9.57
C LYS A 38 7.85 8.20 9.24
N LEU A 39 6.88 8.92 9.80
CA LEU A 39 5.45 8.61 9.65
C LEU A 39 4.83 9.20 8.36
N LYS A 40 5.42 10.24 7.78
CA LYS A 40 4.95 10.86 6.52
C LYS A 40 4.63 9.89 5.39
N PRO A 41 5.51 8.93 5.01
CA PRO A 41 5.20 8.00 3.93
C PRO A 41 4.02 7.08 4.26
N ILE A 42 3.85 6.71 5.53
CA ILE A 42 2.72 5.90 5.98
C ILE A 42 1.44 6.71 5.90
N ALA A 43 1.43 7.95 6.38
CA ALA A 43 0.28 8.84 6.34
C ALA A 43 -0.18 9.09 4.89
N ALA A 44 0.74 9.41 3.99
CA ALA A 44 0.43 9.63 2.57
C ALA A 44 -0.14 8.35 1.90
N ALA A 45 0.42 7.18 2.23
CA ALA A 45 -0.11 5.91 1.73
C ALA A 45 -1.51 5.62 2.30
N MET A 46 -1.75 5.89 3.58
CA MET A 46 -3.05 5.73 4.23
C MET A 46 -4.11 6.65 3.63
N ASP A 47 -3.80 7.94 3.42
CA ASP A 47 -4.70 8.91 2.80
C ASP A 47 -5.08 8.46 1.38
N SER A 48 -4.11 7.92 0.63
CA SER A 48 -4.39 7.34 -0.69
C SER A 48 -5.29 6.11 -0.58
N LEU A 49 -4.99 5.18 0.34
CA LEU A 49 -5.74 3.93 0.50
C LEU A 49 -7.19 4.16 0.92
N GLN A 50 -7.45 5.18 1.73
CA GLN A 50 -8.79 5.55 2.21
C GLN A 50 -9.65 6.25 1.15
N SER A 51 -9.09 6.60 -0.02
CA SER A 51 -9.88 7.15 -1.11
C SER A 51 -10.92 6.15 -1.62
N ASN A 52 -12.15 6.62 -1.86
CA ASN A 52 -13.23 5.84 -2.48
C ASN A 52 -12.93 5.42 -3.93
N THR A 53 -11.83 5.93 -4.51
CA THR A 53 -11.40 5.62 -5.87
C THR A 53 -10.24 4.63 -5.93
N THR A 54 -9.74 4.17 -4.78
CA THR A 54 -8.60 3.25 -4.70
C THR A 54 -8.99 1.90 -5.27
N THR A 55 -8.21 1.40 -6.23
CA THR A 55 -8.40 0.06 -6.81
C THR A 55 -7.55 -0.98 -6.09
N ASN A 56 -7.81 -2.27 -6.34
CA ASN A 56 -6.95 -3.36 -5.85
C ASN A 56 -5.48 -3.22 -6.28
N ALA A 57 -5.23 -2.64 -7.47
CA ALA A 57 -3.87 -2.39 -7.96
C ALA A 57 -3.18 -1.29 -7.15
N ASP A 58 -3.90 -0.21 -6.82
CA ASP A 58 -3.41 0.88 -5.98
C ASP A 58 -3.15 0.38 -4.55
N HIS A 59 -4.04 -0.46 -4.02
CA HIS A 59 -3.86 -1.09 -2.72
C HIS A 59 -2.55 -1.87 -2.63
N CYS A 60 -2.30 -2.71 -3.64
CA CYS A 60 -1.06 -3.46 -3.75
C CYS A 60 0.16 -2.54 -3.86
N GLU A 61 0.09 -1.52 -4.71
CA GLU A 61 1.21 -0.61 -4.97
C GLU A 61 1.63 0.12 -3.69
N GLN A 62 0.66 0.62 -2.91
CA GLN A 62 0.92 1.33 -1.67
C GLN A 62 1.53 0.42 -0.60
N TRP A 63 1.01 -0.80 -0.45
CA TRP A 63 1.57 -1.77 0.50
C TRP A 63 3.00 -2.18 0.13
N CYS A 64 3.28 -2.40 -1.15
CA CYS A 64 4.63 -2.68 -1.63
C CYS A 64 5.57 -1.48 -1.39
N ALA A 65 5.11 -0.25 -1.63
CA ALA A 65 5.88 0.96 -1.34
C ALA A 65 6.20 1.08 0.16
N ILE A 66 5.24 0.83 1.05
CA ILE A 66 5.48 0.81 2.51
C ILE A 66 6.54 -0.25 2.86
N LEU A 67 6.42 -1.46 2.29
CA LEU A 67 7.36 -2.55 2.56
C LEU A 67 8.80 -2.18 2.18
N LEU A 68 9.01 -1.49 1.06
CA LEU A 68 10.33 -1.00 0.64
C LEU A 68 10.94 0.00 1.64
N HIS A 69 10.12 0.76 2.37
CA HIS A 69 10.61 1.68 3.41
C HIS A 69 10.94 0.97 4.73
N THR A 70 10.52 -0.29 4.91
CA THR A 70 10.81 -1.07 6.14
C THR A 70 12.27 -1.45 6.29
N ASP A 71 13.01 -1.58 5.20
CA ASP A 71 14.44 -1.91 5.25
C ASP A 71 15.33 -0.72 5.63
N ASN A 72 14.77 0.50 5.64
CA ASN A 72 15.51 1.73 5.91
C ASN A 72 14.97 2.51 7.12
N VAL A 73 13.74 3.04 7.00
CA VAL A 73 13.21 4.07 7.89
C VAL A 73 12.35 3.46 9.00
N LEU A 74 11.70 2.33 8.69
CA LEU A 74 10.72 1.67 9.56
C LEU A 74 11.21 0.31 10.09
N GLU A 75 12.53 0.08 10.11
CA GLU A 75 13.14 -1.19 10.54
C GLU A 75 12.60 -1.69 11.90
N PRO A 76 12.48 -0.86 12.95
CA PRO A 76 11.95 -1.30 14.24
C PRO A 76 10.49 -1.80 14.18
N HIS A 77 9.76 -1.44 13.12
CA HIS A 77 8.36 -1.80 12.90
C HIS A 77 8.18 -2.84 11.79
N LYS A 78 9.26 -3.31 11.17
CA LYS A 78 9.24 -4.25 10.04
C LYS A 78 8.38 -5.48 10.32
N ALA A 79 8.53 -6.10 11.49
CA ALA A 79 7.74 -7.29 11.84
C ALA A 79 6.23 -7.01 11.90
N LYS A 80 5.81 -5.89 12.50
CA LYS A 80 4.39 -5.49 12.58
C LYS A 80 3.85 -5.17 11.18
N ILE A 81 4.62 -4.45 10.37
CA ILE A 81 4.24 -4.08 9.00
C ILE A 81 4.12 -5.33 8.11
N THR A 82 5.12 -6.21 8.10
CA THR A 82 5.08 -7.46 7.32
C THR A 82 3.90 -8.34 7.71
N LYS A 83 3.60 -8.45 9.01
CA LYS A 83 2.41 -9.18 9.47
C LYS A 83 1.12 -8.61 8.88
N ARG A 84 0.97 -7.27 8.85
CA ARG A 84 -0.23 -6.63 8.29
C ARG A 84 -0.28 -6.71 6.78
N PHE A 85 0.86 -6.54 6.11
CA PHE A 85 1.00 -6.77 4.67
C PHE A 85 0.45 -8.16 4.30
N ASN A 86 0.90 -9.20 5.00
CA ASN A 86 0.43 -10.57 4.75
C ASN A 86 -1.07 -10.78 5.05
N GLN A 87 -1.68 -9.97 5.92
CA GLN A 87 -3.12 -10.01 6.18
C GLN A 87 -3.94 -9.27 5.11
N ALA A 88 -3.38 -8.19 4.55
CA ALA A 88 -4.04 -7.34 3.57
C ALA A 88 -3.95 -7.92 2.16
N MET A 89 -2.80 -8.48 1.82
CA MET A 89 -2.47 -8.89 0.46
C MET A 89 -3.04 -10.26 0.11
N ARG A 90 -3.41 -10.41 -1.16
CA ARG A 90 -4.02 -11.60 -1.75
C ARG A 90 -3.51 -11.73 -3.18
N PRO A 91 -3.53 -12.93 -3.78
CA PRO A 91 -3.09 -13.13 -5.17
C PRO A 91 -3.77 -12.17 -6.16
N THR A 92 -5.05 -11.89 -5.97
CA THR A 92 -5.82 -10.95 -6.81
C THR A 92 -5.30 -9.51 -6.75
N HIS A 93 -4.73 -9.07 -5.62
CA HIS A 93 -4.11 -7.74 -5.51
C HIS A 93 -2.83 -7.66 -6.34
N TYR A 94 -1.98 -8.68 -6.25
CA TYR A 94 -0.74 -8.77 -7.03
C TYR A 94 -1.03 -8.87 -8.53
N LEU A 95 -2.05 -9.66 -8.92
CA LEU A 95 -2.49 -9.78 -10.30
C LEU A 95 -3.02 -8.44 -10.83
N ALA A 96 -3.84 -7.72 -10.04
CA ALA A 96 -4.31 -6.39 -10.41
C ALA A 96 -3.16 -5.39 -10.61
N ASN A 97 -2.14 -5.41 -9.74
CA ASN A 97 -0.94 -4.57 -9.90
C ASN A 97 -0.14 -4.93 -11.17
N THR A 98 0.01 -6.23 -11.45
CA THR A 98 0.68 -6.72 -12.67
C THR A 98 -0.02 -6.25 -13.94
N LEU A 99 -1.36 -6.27 -13.95
CA LEU A 99 -2.19 -5.81 -15.07
C LEU A 99 -2.33 -4.28 -15.14
N HIS A 100 -1.81 -3.54 -14.15
CA HIS A 100 -1.89 -2.09 -14.16
C HIS A 100 -0.88 -1.50 -15.16
N PRO A 101 -1.30 -0.63 -16.09
CA PRO A 101 -0.45 -0.16 -17.18
C PRO A 101 0.75 0.69 -16.74
N ILE A 102 0.67 1.26 -15.53
CA ILE A 102 1.76 2.05 -14.92
C ILE A 102 2.57 1.19 -13.92
N TYR A 103 1.92 0.32 -13.14
CA TYR A 103 2.64 -0.38 -12.07
C TYR A 103 3.35 -1.60 -12.61
N ARG A 104 2.70 -2.42 -13.44
CA ARG A 104 3.29 -3.57 -14.13
C ARG A 104 4.09 -4.50 -13.21
N GLY A 105 3.72 -4.59 -11.94
CA GLY A 105 4.47 -5.38 -10.96
C GLY A 105 5.83 -4.80 -10.55
N ARG A 106 6.14 -3.54 -10.85
CA ARG A 106 7.48 -2.92 -10.62
C ARG A 106 7.98 -3.00 -9.18
N ASN A 107 7.07 -3.01 -8.21
CA ASN A 107 7.36 -3.08 -6.78
C ASN A 107 7.02 -4.47 -6.19
N LEU A 108 6.64 -5.43 -7.03
CA LEU A 108 6.46 -6.81 -6.62
C LEU A 108 7.82 -7.50 -6.50
N ARG A 109 7.98 -8.28 -5.44
CA ARG A 109 9.16 -9.13 -5.24
C ARG A 109 8.94 -10.47 -5.98
N PRO A 110 10.01 -11.22 -6.27
CA PRO A 110 9.90 -12.50 -6.99
C PRO A 110 8.83 -13.45 -6.42
N GLU A 111 8.74 -13.56 -5.09
CA GLU A 111 7.74 -14.40 -4.42
C GLU A 111 6.28 -13.97 -4.69
N HIS A 112 6.04 -12.68 -4.91
CA HIS A 112 4.71 -12.19 -5.27
C HIS A 112 4.37 -12.49 -6.73
N ILE A 113 5.38 -12.49 -7.61
CA ILE A 113 5.22 -12.87 -9.02
C ILE A 113 4.91 -14.36 -9.14
N GLU A 114 5.62 -15.21 -8.39
CA GLU A 114 5.34 -16.65 -8.29
C GLU A 114 3.91 -16.89 -7.81
N THR A 115 3.48 -16.20 -6.75
CA THR A 115 2.09 -16.27 -6.25
C THR A 115 1.04 -15.92 -7.33
N VAL A 116 1.33 -14.94 -8.19
CA VAL A 116 0.44 -14.57 -9.30
C VAL A 116 0.38 -15.69 -10.34
N GLN A 117 1.53 -16.25 -10.70
CA GLN A 117 1.62 -17.31 -11.71
C GLN A 117 0.91 -18.58 -11.24
N GLU A 118 1.11 -18.98 -9.98
CA GLU A 118 0.40 -20.10 -9.35
C GLU A 118 -1.11 -19.88 -9.35
N TYR A 119 -1.55 -18.70 -8.90
CA TYR A 119 -2.98 -18.37 -8.87
C TYR A 119 -3.63 -18.41 -10.27
N VAL A 120 -2.95 -17.87 -11.29
CA VAL A 120 -3.46 -17.92 -12.66
C VAL A 120 -3.43 -19.34 -13.21
N LEU A 121 -2.42 -20.14 -12.89
CA LEU A 121 -2.35 -21.53 -13.30
C LEU A 121 -3.51 -22.36 -12.72
N GLU A 122 -3.89 -22.10 -11.47
CA GLU A 122 -5.01 -22.77 -10.80
C GLU A 122 -6.38 -22.33 -11.35
N GLU A 123 -6.59 -21.02 -11.53
CA GLU A 123 -7.91 -20.48 -11.89
C GLU A 123 -8.17 -20.50 -13.41
N ASN A 124 -7.16 -20.19 -14.21
CA ASN A 124 -7.27 -20.15 -15.67
C ASN A 124 -5.89 -20.29 -16.35
N PRO A 125 -5.39 -21.53 -16.50
CA PRO A 125 -4.03 -21.78 -17.00
C PRO A 125 -3.81 -21.28 -18.44
N GLU A 126 -4.87 -21.14 -19.23
CA GLU A 126 -4.80 -20.62 -20.60
C GLU A 126 -4.38 -19.13 -20.65
N LEU A 127 -4.56 -18.39 -19.55
CA LEU A 127 -4.16 -16.99 -19.45
C LEU A 127 -2.67 -16.81 -19.13
N LEU A 128 -2.01 -17.83 -18.59
CA LEU A 128 -0.63 -17.72 -18.11
C LEU A 128 0.36 -17.34 -19.22
N PRO A 129 0.35 -17.97 -20.42
CA PRO A 129 1.25 -17.58 -21.51
C PRO A 129 1.07 -16.12 -21.93
N GLU A 130 -0.17 -15.64 -21.91
CA GLU A 130 -0.47 -14.27 -22.28
C GLU A 130 -0.04 -13.28 -21.20
N LEU A 131 -0.26 -13.59 -19.92
CA LEU A 131 0.24 -12.79 -18.82
C LEU A 131 1.77 -12.66 -18.88
N CYS A 132 2.48 -13.77 -19.10
CA CYS A 132 3.93 -13.76 -19.29
C CYS A 132 4.33 -12.90 -20.49
N ARG A 133 3.61 -13.02 -21.63
CA ARG A 133 3.85 -12.17 -22.81
C ARG A 133 3.67 -10.68 -22.49
N LEU A 134 2.69 -10.31 -21.66
CA LEU A 134 2.46 -8.92 -21.28
C LEU A 134 3.57 -8.34 -20.38
N GLN A 135 4.23 -9.21 -19.61
CA GLN A 135 5.38 -8.85 -18.79
C GLN A 135 6.65 -8.68 -19.63
N THR A 136 6.72 -9.31 -20.80
CA THR A 136 7.80 -9.06 -21.78
C THR A 136 7.53 -7.78 -22.58
N ASP A 137 8.56 -7.04 -22.96
CA ASP A 137 8.44 -5.82 -23.79
C ASP A 137 8.07 -6.10 -25.27
N ASN A 138 7.69 -7.34 -25.59
CA ASN A 138 7.38 -7.81 -26.93
C ASN A 138 5.91 -7.60 -27.34
N ILE A 139 5.10 -6.94 -26.51
CA ILE A 139 3.73 -6.60 -26.93
C ILE A 139 3.79 -5.50 -27.99
N THR A 140 3.22 -5.78 -29.16
CA THR A 140 3.02 -4.75 -30.20
C THR A 140 1.84 -3.88 -29.81
N LEU A 141 2.08 -2.88 -28.95
CA LEU A 141 1.09 -1.87 -28.59
C LEU A 141 1.21 -0.64 -29.50
N PRO A 142 0.10 0.07 -29.79
CA PRO A 142 0.16 1.39 -30.40
C PRO A 142 1.14 2.29 -29.64
N LYS A 143 2.04 2.98 -30.36
CA LYS A 143 3.08 3.84 -29.75
C LYS A 143 2.51 4.87 -28.76
N ALA A 144 1.29 5.34 -29.00
CA ALA A 144 0.57 6.24 -28.10
C ALA A 144 0.27 5.60 -26.74
N LEU A 145 -0.04 4.30 -26.69
CA LEU A 145 -0.29 3.56 -25.45
C LEU A 145 0.99 3.14 -24.72
N VAL A 146 2.13 3.15 -25.43
CA VAL A 146 3.47 2.89 -24.87
C VAL A 146 4.09 4.19 -24.32
N ASN A 147 3.67 5.36 -24.77
CA ASN A 147 4.20 6.62 -24.26
C ASN A 147 3.84 6.83 -22.77
N ASP A 148 4.84 7.04 -21.92
CA ASP A 148 4.66 7.16 -20.46
C ASP A 148 3.77 8.33 -20.05
N ALA A 149 3.87 9.47 -20.75
CA ALA A 149 3.02 10.63 -20.47
C ALA A 149 1.54 10.35 -20.78
N THR A 150 1.28 9.51 -21.78
CA THR A 150 -0.08 9.07 -22.12
C THR A 150 -0.58 8.04 -21.12
N ARG A 151 0.27 7.08 -20.72
CA ARG A 151 -0.07 6.08 -19.69
C ARG A 151 -0.41 6.73 -18.35
N ALA A 152 0.39 7.69 -17.90
CA ALA A 152 0.18 8.40 -16.64
C ALA A 152 -1.17 9.16 -16.57
N LYS A 153 -1.69 9.61 -17.71
CA LYS A 153 -2.95 10.37 -17.81
C LYS A 153 -4.16 9.49 -18.13
N THR A 154 -3.93 8.25 -18.54
CA THR A 154 -5.00 7.34 -18.97
C THR A 154 -5.42 6.46 -17.81
N LYS A 155 -6.73 6.44 -17.51
CA LYS A 155 -7.25 5.52 -16.49
C LYS A 155 -6.98 4.07 -16.92
N PRO A 156 -6.60 3.16 -16.02
CA PRO A 156 -6.26 1.78 -16.36
C PRO A 156 -7.34 1.05 -17.18
N ILE A 157 -8.60 1.26 -16.80
CA ILE A 157 -9.77 0.71 -17.51
C ILE A 157 -9.85 1.23 -18.95
N VAL A 158 -9.56 2.52 -19.17
CA VAL A 158 -9.58 3.13 -20.52
C VAL A 158 -8.43 2.56 -21.35
N TRP A 159 -7.26 2.37 -20.75
CA TRP A 159 -6.10 1.77 -21.42
C TRP A 159 -6.41 0.35 -21.91
N TRP A 160 -7.00 -0.49 -21.07
CA TRP A 160 -7.39 -1.86 -21.44
C TRP A 160 -8.51 -1.91 -22.50
N LYS A 161 -9.42 -0.93 -22.51
CA LYS A 161 -10.41 -0.81 -23.60
C LYS A 161 -9.79 -0.50 -24.97
N CYS A 162 -8.61 0.11 -25.00
CA CYS A 162 -7.92 0.44 -26.25
C CYS A 162 -7.07 -0.73 -26.79
N ILE A 163 -6.90 -1.81 -26.02
CA ILE A 163 -6.11 -2.97 -26.41
C ILE A 163 -7.05 -4.02 -26.99
N VAL A 164 -7.07 -4.10 -28.31
CA VAL A 164 -7.94 -5.02 -29.08
C VAL A 164 -7.34 -6.44 -29.14
N SER A 165 -6.11 -6.64 -28.68
CA SER A 165 -5.32 -7.84 -29.01
C SER A 165 -5.60 -9.09 -28.16
N SER A 166 -6.39 -8.99 -27.08
CA SER A 166 -6.86 -10.18 -26.34
C SER A 166 -8.12 -9.91 -25.55
N GLU A 167 -9.18 -10.64 -25.89
CA GLU A 167 -10.47 -10.55 -25.23
C GLU A 167 -10.43 -11.12 -23.81
N SER A 168 -9.59 -12.14 -23.56
CA SER A 168 -9.56 -12.88 -22.29
C SER A 168 -8.80 -12.13 -21.19
N VAL A 169 -7.57 -11.67 -21.44
CA VAL A 169 -6.81 -10.89 -20.44
C VAL A 169 -7.36 -9.47 -20.27
N SER A 170 -7.80 -8.83 -21.35
CA SER A 170 -8.41 -7.50 -21.23
C SER A 170 -9.70 -7.56 -20.41
N SER A 171 -10.53 -8.60 -20.58
CA SER A 171 -11.73 -8.81 -19.76
C SER A 171 -11.38 -9.00 -18.28
N LEU A 172 -10.36 -9.80 -17.97
CA LEU A 172 -9.90 -9.99 -16.59
C LEU A 172 -9.35 -8.70 -15.98
N ALA A 173 -8.53 -7.96 -16.72
CA ALA A 173 -7.98 -6.69 -16.28
C ALA A 173 -9.08 -5.65 -16.02
N LEU A 174 -10.07 -5.54 -16.92
CA LEU A 174 -11.23 -4.66 -16.75
C LEU A 174 -12.01 -5.00 -15.48
N LYS A 175 -12.23 -6.29 -15.19
CA LYS A 175 -12.89 -6.73 -13.96
C LYS A 175 -12.05 -6.34 -12.74
N LEU A 176 -10.80 -6.79 -12.65
CA LEU A 176 -9.94 -6.60 -11.48
C LEU A 176 -9.64 -5.13 -11.17
N LEU A 177 -9.43 -4.31 -12.20
CA LEU A 177 -9.12 -2.88 -12.05
C LEU A 177 -10.36 -2.02 -11.80
N SER A 178 -11.56 -2.57 -12.01
CA SER A 178 -12.82 -1.91 -11.64
C SER A 178 -13.24 -2.15 -10.20
N LEU A 179 -12.65 -3.15 -9.53
CA LEU A 179 -12.97 -3.47 -8.14
C LEU A 179 -12.35 -2.40 -7.23
N PRO A 180 -13.17 -1.69 -6.43
CA PRO A 180 -12.63 -0.82 -5.40
C PRO A 180 -11.89 -1.69 -4.37
N ALA A 181 -10.77 -1.18 -3.87
CA ALA A 181 -10.14 -1.72 -2.69
C ALA A 181 -11.17 -1.67 -1.55
N SER A 182 -11.44 -2.80 -0.91
CA SER A 182 -12.47 -2.88 0.12
C SER A 182 -12.13 -1.97 1.31
N ALA A 183 -12.77 -0.79 1.37
CA ALA A 183 -12.62 0.19 2.44
C ALA A 183 -12.83 -0.45 3.82
N THR A 184 -13.79 -1.36 3.94
CA THR A 184 -14.13 -2.05 5.19
C THR A 184 -13.05 -3.05 5.63
N SER A 185 -12.36 -3.70 4.69
CA SER A 185 -11.19 -4.54 5.01
C SER A 185 -10.00 -3.68 5.44
N MET A 186 -9.82 -2.51 4.81
CA MET A 186 -8.77 -1.56 5.17
C MET A 186 -9.00 -0.99 6.58
N GLU A 187 -10.20 -0.48 6.88
CA GLU A 187 -10.57 -0.01 8.23
C GLU A 187 -10.38 -1.10 9.28
N ARG A 188 -10.77 -2.36 9.03
CA ARG A 188 -10.55 -3.45 9.99
C ARG A 188 -9.07 -3.75 10.24
N ILE A 189 -8.21 -3.62 9.23
CA ILE A 189 -6.77 -3.82 9.38
C ILE A 189 -6.15 -2.66 10.19
N PHE A 190 -6.62 -1.44 9.97
CA PHE A 190 -6.13 -0.25 10.66
C PHE A 190 -6.72 -0.06 12.06
N SER A 191 -7.99 -0.37 12.31
CA SER A 191 -8.62 -0.28 13.64
C SER A 191 -8.09 -1.30 14.64
N ASN A 192 -7.44 -2.36 14.18
CA ASN A 192 -6.76 -3.32 15.05
C ASN A 192 -5.32 -2.89 15.39
N PHE A 193 -4.93 -1.61 15.22
CA PHE A 193 -3.57 -1.15 15.49
C PHE A 193 -3.18 -1.07 16.97
N ASP A 194 -4.16 -1.20 17.87
CA ASP A 194 -4.01 -1.26 19.34
C ASP A 194 -3.03 -2.36 19.80
#